data_AF-A0A7X7TDC1-F1
#
_entry.id   AF-A0A7X7TDC1-F1
#
_cell.length_a   1.000
_cell.length_b   1.000
_cell.length_c   1.000
_cell.angle_alpha   90.00
_cell.angle_beta   90.00
_cell.angle_gamma   90.00
#
_symmetry.space_group_name_H-M   'P 1'
#
loop_
_entity.id
_entity.type
_entity.pdbx_description
1 polymer ?
#
loop_
_entity_poly.entity_id
_entity_poly.type
_entity_poly.pdbx_seq_one_letter_code
_entity_poly.pdbx_strand_id
1 'polypeptide(L)'
;MRTIVTIGLVCCAVFGLSCAKKPSSSSPNASAPQFVNMLDEQLSQWTVAPGSWEFKDGVLARTGKGNLWTKKPYGNFIIELEYKVPSDSNSGIMFRCSDPEDWVYSALESQIHVTTDGTVHGQCAAIYDCASPDFVEIARLQVTMPDGKTQDLPLADAITQKMADGSTLTITKRYNNYQIAKKDGKEVPYEGSQSKSNPAVVVSFVAPDGKEEKATLIGDKPVKTEKGYTLNYRLEKTIADKEVRKPAEEWSRMKLTANNNLIEVELNGRKVLTMDLDQWTTAGFNPDGTPNKYANPVKDHPRSGLIGLQDHGTPVWFRNVKIAELP
;
A
#
# COMPACT_ATOMS: atom_id res chain seq x y z
N MET A 1 60.48 5.56 74.68
CA MET A 1 60.09 4.33 73.95
C MET A 1 58.84 4.64 73.14
N ARG A 2 58.85 4.35 71.84
CA ARG A 2 57.78 4.72 70.90
C ARG A 2 56.58 3.79 71.07
N THR A 3 55.38 4.36 71.23
CA THR A 3 54.11 3.66 71.05
C THR A 3 53.29 4.44 70.01
N ILE A 4 52.92 3.74 68.94
CA ILE A 4 52.07 4.23 67.86
C ILE A 4 50.61 4.12 68.31
N VAL A 5 49.82 5.18 68.15
CA VAL A 5 48.35 5.11 68.15
C VAL A 5 47.84 5.95 66.98
N THR A 6 47.13 5.28 66.08
CA THR A 6 46.45 5.81 64.90
C THR A 6 45.11 6.43 65.32
N ILE A 7 44.83 7.67 64.93
CA ILE A 7 43.51 8.30 65.05
C ILE A 7 42.98 8.56 63.64
N GLY A 8 41.81 7.96 63.35
CA GLY A 8 41.11 8.09 62.08
C GLY A 8 40.44 9.45 61.92
N LEU A 9 40.53 10.01 60.71
CA LEU A 9 39.92 11.28 60.32
C LEU A 9 38.55 11.02 59.69
N VAL A 10 37.52 11.68 60.22
CA VAL A 10 36.16 11.73 59.70
C VAL A 10 36.10 12.73 58.54
N CYS A 11 35.60 12.31 57.38
CA CYS A 11 35.33 13.19 56.24
C CYS A 11 33.82 13.28 56.00
N CYS A 12 33.25 14.48 56.16
CA CYS A 12 31.90 14.83 55.77
C CYS A 12 31.75 14.79 54.23
N ALA A 13 30.81 14.00 53.73
CA ALA A 13 30.43 13.99 52.32
C ALA A 13 29.20 14.89 52.09
N VAL A 14 29.33 15.81 51.14
CA VAL A 14 28.29 16.72 50.66
C VAL A 14 27.35 15.97 49.72
N PHE A 15 26.04 15.99 50.01
CA PHE A 15 25.01 15.43 49.14
C PHE A 15 24.77 16.35 47.93
N GLY A 16 25.20 15.92 46.74
CA GLY A 16 24.74 16.46 45.46
C GLY A 16 23.52 15.67 44.97
N LEU A 17 22.35 16.32 44.88
CA LEU A 17 21.19 15.79 44.17
C LEU A 17 21.50 15.75 42.67
N SER A 18 21.81 14.57 42.13
CA SER A 18 21.83 14.32 40.70
C SER A 18 20.47 13.73 40.30
N CYS A 19 19.69 14.50 39.54
CA CYS A 19 18.53 13.97 38.83
C CYS A 19 19.02 12.96 37.78
N ALA A 20 19.01 11.68 38.14
CA ALA A 20 19.22 10.61 37.18
C ALA A 20 18.10 10.66 36.13
N LYS A 21 18.43 11.04 34.90
CA LYS A 21 17.58 10.81 33.72
C LYS A 21 17.30 9.30 33.67
N LYS A 22 16.03 8.92 33.85
CA LYS A 22 15.56 7.57 33.50
C LYS A 22 16.02 7.27 32.07
N PRO A 23 16.61 6.10 31.79
CA PRO A 23 16.87 5.71 30.42
C PRO A 23 15.53 5.69 29.67
N SER A 24 15.46 6.43 28.57
CA SER A 24 14.31 6.40 27.66
C SER A 24 14.14 4.95 27.20
N SER A 25 13.01 4.35 27.51
CA SER A 25 12.60 3.08 26.91
C SER A 25 12.57 3.28 25.40
N SER A 26 13.56 2.72 24.71
CA SER A 26 13.49 2.48 23.29
C SER A 26 12.20 1.71 23.01
N SER A 27 11.34 2.25 22.15
CA SER A 27 10.15 1.57 21.65
C SER A 27 10.52 0.14 21.23
N PRO A 28 9.66 -0.86 21.48
CA PRO A 28 9.94 -2.22 21.06
C PRO A 28 10.09 -2.23 19.54
N ASN A 29 11.22 -2.75 19.06
CA ASN A 29 11.42 -3.12 17.65
C ASN A 29 10.17 -3.85 17.17
N ALA A 30 9.48 -3.32 16.16
CA ALA A 30 8.54 -4.14 15.39
C ALA A 30 9.38 -5.25 14.74
N SER A 31 9.25 -6.49 15.23
CA SER A 31 9.89 -7.64 14.61
C SER A 31 9.40 -7.78 13.17
N ALA A 32 10.30 -8.14 12.25
CA ALA A 32 9.93 -8.39 10.86
C ALA A 32 8.75 -9.39 10.77
N PRO A 33 7.84 -9.24 9.79
CA PRO A 33 6.71 -10.16 9.62
C PRO A 33 7.18 -11.62 9.52
N GLN A 34 6.57 -12.50 10.31
CA GLN A 34 6.89 -13.93 10.32
C GLN A 34 5.97 -14.67 9.34
N PHE A 35 6.53 -15.19 8.25
CA PHE A 35 5.78 -15.92 7.24
C PHE A 35 5.61 -17.41 7.58
N VAL A 36 4.40 -17.92 7.35
CA VAL A 36 4.03 -19.32 7.42
C VAL A 36 3.72 -19.82 6.01
N ASN A 37 4.29 -20.97 5.63
CA ASN A 37 3.95 -21.63 4.37
C ASN A 37 2.53 -22.19 4.45
N MET A 38 1.71 -21.89 3.45
CA MET A 38 0.30 -22.28 3.39
C MET A 38 0.08 -23.55 2.54
N LEU A 39 1.08 -24.05 1.83
CA LEU A 39 0.96 -25.25 1.00
C LEU A 39 1.72 -26.43 1.64
N ASP A 40 0.98 -27.48 1.93
CA ASP A 40 1.46 -28.81 2.29
C ASP A 40 0.68 -29.87 1.50
N GLU A 41 1.16 -31.11 1.50
CA GLU A 41 0.55 -32.24 0.76
C GLU A 41 -0.92 -32.50 1.11
N GLN A 42 -1.36 -32.14 2.31
CA GLN A 42 -2.72 -32.33 2.77
C GLN A 42 -3.59 -31.08 2.60
N LEU A 43 -3.01 -29.98 2.09
CA LEU A 43 -3.59 -28.65 2.11
C LEU A 43 -4.20 -28.32 3.48
N SER A 44 -3.45 -28.64 4.55
CA SER A 44 -3.98 -28.72 5.91
C SER A 44 -4.55 -27.40 6.45
N GLN A 45 -4.14 -26.27 5.88
CA GLN A 45 -4.61 -24.92 6.22
C GLN A 45 -5.86 -24.49 5.44
N TRP A 46 -6.34 -25.31 4.51
CA TRP A 46 -7.41 -24.97 3.59
C TRP A 46 -8.62 -25.89 3.72
N THR A 47 -9.79 -25.32 3.48
CA THR A 47 -11.01 -26.03 3.14
C THR A 47 -11.02 -26.21 1.62
N VAL A 48 -11.06 -27.46 1.18
CA VAL A 48 -10.90 -27.86 -0.23
C VAL A 48 -12.04 -28.79 -0.61
N ALA A 49 -12.75 -28.47 -1.69
CA ALA A 49 -13.71 -29.40 -2.25
C ALA A 49 -12.96 -30.62 -2.85
N PRO A 50 -13.46 -31.85 -2.68
CA PRO A 50 -12.79 -33.03 -3.24
C PRO A 50 -12.56 -32.91 -4.75
N GLY A 51 -11.31 -33.06 -5.18
CA GLY A 51 -10.92 -33.02 -6.59
C GLY A 51 -10.94 -31.62 -7.24
N SER A 52 -11.07 -30.54 -6.46
CA SER A 52 -11.05 -29.18 -7.01
C SER A 52 -9.65 -28.60 -7.18
N TRP A 53 -8.73 -28.98 -6.30
CA TRP A 53 -7.33 -28.58 -6.33
C TRP A 53 -6.40 -29.76 -6.04
N GLU A 54 -5.21 -29.75 -6.63
CA GLU A 54 -4.15 -30.74 -6.38
C GLU A 54 -2.85 -30.02 -6.08
N PHE A 55 -2.18 -30.40 -4.99
CA PHE A 55 -0.82 -29.95 -4.70
C PHE A 55 0.18 -31.07 -4.99
N LYS A 56 1.07 -30.82 -5.95
CA LYS A 56 2.06 -31.80 -6.38
C LYS A 56 3.34 -31.10 -6.80
N ASP A 57 4.49 -31.66 -6.42
CA ASP A 57 5.82 -31.17 -6.78
C ASP A 57 6.01 -29.66 -6.50
N GLY A 58 5.46 -29.18 -5.38
CA GLY A 58 5.56 -27.78 -4.97
C GLY A 58 4.60 -26.82 -5.70
N VAL A 59 3.72 -27.33 -6.55
CA VAL A 59 2.75 -26.54 -7.33
C VAL A 59 1.33 -26.96 -6.97
N LEU A 60 0.52 -25.97 -6.59
CA LEU A 60 -0.92 -26.11 -6.44
C LEU A 60 -1.59 -25.81 -7.78
N ALA A 61 -2.37 -26.75 -8.31
CA ALA A 61 -3.07 -26.63 -9.57
C ALA A 61 -4.58 -26.73 -9.37
N ARG A 62 -5.34 -25.91 -10.08
CA ARG A 62 -6.79 -26.11 -10.20
C ARG A 62 -7.07 -27.35 -11.07
N THR A 63 -7.84 -28.29 -10.55
CA THR A 63 -8.20 -29.55 -11.23
C THR A 63 -9.71 -29.75 -11.39
N GLY A 64 -10.51 -29.01 -10.63
CA GLY A 64 -11.98 -29.12 -10.65
C GLY A 64 -12.68 -27.84 -10.21
N LYS A 65 -13.90 -27.97 -9.69
CA LYS A 65 -14.75 -26.83 -9.32
C LYS A 65 -14.66 -26.49 -7.84
N GLY A 66 -14.63 -25.20 -7.51
CA GLY A 66 -14.75 -24.67 -6.16
C GLY A 66 -13.51 -23.91 -5.71
N ASN A 67 -13.76 -22.75 -5.09
CA ASN A 67 -12.73 -21.92 -4.48
C ASN A 67 -12.00 -22.66 -3.36
N LEU A 68 -10.73 -22.32 -3.16
CA LEU A 68 -9.96 -22.73 -1.99
C LEU A 68 -10.12 -21.67 -0.90
N TRP A 69 -10.40 -22.05 0.35
CA TRP A 69 -10.56 -21.10 1.46
C TRP A 69 -9.68 -21.46 2.64
N THR A 70 -9.10 -20.49 3.33
CA THR A 70 -8.38 -20.75 4.58
C THR A 70 -9.34 -21.31 5.64
N LYS A 71 -8.84 -22.17 6.54
CA LYS A 71 -9.67 -22.69 7.65
C LYS A 71 -9.97 -21.67 8.73
N LYS A 72 -9.10 -20.66 8.89
CA LYS A 72 -9.26 -19.56 9.85
C LYS A 72 -9.29 -18.20 9.14
N PRO A 73 -9.92 -17.19 9.75
CA PRO A 73 -9.87 -15.82 9.27
C PRO A 73 -8.53 -15.15 9.61
N TYR A 74 -8.20 -14.10 8.86
CA TYR A 74 -7.03 -13.25 9.04
C TYR A 74 -7.46 -11.78 9.10
N GLY A 75 -6.91 -11.03 10.05
CA GLY A 75 -7.13 -9.59 10.23
C GLY A 75 -6.18 -8.74 9.37
N ASN A 76 -5.14 -8.20 10.00
CA ASN A 76 -4.03 -7.57 9.30
C ASN A 76 -3.04 -8.63 8.84
N PHE A 77 -2.64 -8.63 7.57
CA PHE A 77 -1.74 -9.65 7.03
C PHE A 77 -0.96 -9.17 5.81
N ILE A 78 0.09 -9.94 5.49
CA ILE A 78 0.75 -9.96 4.19
C ILE A 78 0.62 -11.37 3.64
N ILE A 79 0.05 -11.54 2.46
CA ILE A 79 0.12 -12.80 1.70
C ILE A 79 1.02 -12.60 0.48
N GLU A 80 1.95 -13.53 0.29
CA GLU A 80 2.79 -13.60 -0.89
C GLU A 80 2.56 -14.93 -1.58
N LEU A 81 2.45 -14.90 -2.90
CA LEU A 81 2.38 -16.11 -3.72
C LEU A 81 3.04 -15.88 -5.08
N GLU A 82 3.37 -16.97 -5.73
CA GLU A 82 3.63 -16.99 -7.16
C GLU A 82 2.46 -17.67 -7.87
N TYR A 83 2.08 -17.14 -9.03
CA TYR A 83 1.01 -17.70 -9.86
C TYR A 83 1.45 -17.81 -11.32
N LYS A 84 0.80 -18.71 -12.05
CA LYS A 84 0.92 -18.88 -13.50
C LYS A 84 -0.47 -19.10 -14.08
N VAL A 85 -0.73 -18.49 -15.24
CA VAL A 85 -2.03 -18.51 -15.91
C VAL A 85 -1.85 -18.57 -17.44
N PRO A 86 -2.72 -19.27 -18.19
CA PRO A 86 -2.83 -19.15 -19.65
C PRO A 86 -3.46 -17.79 -20.04
N SER A 87 -3.45 -17.46 -21.33
CA SER A 87 -3.88 -16.15 -21.86
C SER A 87 -5.32 -15.75 -21.54
N ASP A 88 -6.19 -16.72 -21.34
CA ASP A 88 -7.63 -16.57 -21.15
C ASP A 88 -8.08 -16.88 -19.71
N SER A 89 -7.14 -17.07 -18.79
CA SER A 89 -7.48 -17.43 -17.41
C SER A 89 -7.82 -16.23 -16.55
N ASN A 90 -8.85 -16.43 -15.74
CA ASN A 90 -9.32 -15.54 -14.69
C ASN A 90 -9.26 -16.29 -13.35
N SER A 91 -8.73 -15.63 -12.32
CA SER A 91 -8.63 -16.13 -10.95
C SER A 91 -8.39 -14.92 -10.04
N GLY A 92 -8.23 -15.13 -8.74
CA GLY A 92 -8.01 -14.03 -7.81
C GLY A 92 -7.62 -14.51 -6.42
N ILE A 93 -7.07 -13.57 -5.64
CA ILE A 93 -6.92 -13.72 -4.19
C ILE A 93 -8.11 -13.03 -3.54
N MET A 94 -9.09 -13.80 -3.05
CA MET A 94 -10.17 -13.25 -2.24
C MET A 94 -9.69 -13.06 -0.81
N PHE A 95 -10.08 -11.99 -0.15
CA PHE A 95 -9.67 -11.71 1.23
C PHE A 95 -10.72 -10.92 1.99
N ARG A 96 -10.62 -10.97 3.32
CA ARG A 96 -11.63 -10.41 4.24
C ARG A 96 -13.03 -10.95 3.98
N CYS A 97 -13.12 -12.16 3.44
CA CYS A 97 -14.39 -12.81 3.14
C CYS A 97 -15.13 -13.16 4.44
N SER A 98 -16.33 -12.62 4.61
CA SER A 98 -17.19 -12.96 5.76
C SER A 98 -18.11 -14.14 5.50
N ASP A 99 -18.42 -14.43 4.23
CA ASP A 99 -19.30 -15.52 3.82
C ASP A 99 -18.78 -16.17 2.51
N PRO A 100 -18.08 -17.31 2.57
CA PRO A 100 -17.59 -18.02 1.39
C PRO A 100 -18.65 -18.46 0.38
N GLU A 101 -19.91 -18.62 0.79
CA GLU A 101 -21.01 -19.00 -0.11
C GLU A 101 -21.47 -17.79 -0.95
N ASP A 102 -21.37 -16.58 -0.37
CA ASP A 102 -21.68 -15.30 -1.03
C ASP A 102 -20.42 -14.44 -1.25
N TRP A 103 -19.28 -15.10 -1.51
CA TRP A 103 -17.98 -14.44 -1.55
C TRP A 103 -17.88 -13.30 -2.56
N VAL A 104 -18.71 -13.33 -3.62
CA VAL A 104 -18.73 -12.29 -4.65
C VAL A 104 -19.03 -10.92 -4.02
N TYR A 105 -19.89 -10.86 -3.00
CA TYR A 105 -20.26 -9.61 -2.33
C TYR A 105 -19.69 -9.49 -0.91
N SER A 106 -19.26 -10.60 -0.31
CA SER A 106 -18.78 -10.67 1.07
C SER A 106 -17.24 -10.63 1.20
N ALA A 107 -16.50 -10.63 0.09
CA ALA A 107 -15.05 -10.57 0.03
C ALA A 107 -14.56 -9.44 -0.88
N LEU A 108 -13.38 -8.91 -0.55
CA LEU A 108 -12.56 -8.17 -1.50
C LEU A 108 -11.74 -9.15 -2.34
N GLU A 109 -11.33 -8.76 -3.54
CA GLU A 109 -10.59 -9.62 -4.46
C GLU A 109 -9.46 -8.87 -5.13
N SER A 110 -8.24 -9.40 -5.05
CA SER A 110 -7.11 -8.96 -5.87
C SER A 110 -7.04 -9.83 -7.13
N GLN A 111 -7.24 -9.22 -8.30
CA GLN A 111 -7.46 -9.93 -9.55
C GLN A 111 -6.17 -10.62 -10.07
N ILE A 112 -6.30 -11.85 -10.58
CA ILE A 112 -5.25 -12.60 -11.26
C ILE A 112 -5.70 -12.92 -12.68
N HIS A 113 -5.08 -12.26 -13.65
CA HIS A 113 -5.31 -12.45 -15.07
C HIS A 113 -4.00 -12.19 -15.83
N VAL A 114 -3.93 -12.56 -17.12
CA VAL A 114 -2.79 -12.13 -17.94
C VAL A 114 -2.86 -10.64 -18.22
N THR A 115 -4.03 -10.09 -18.53
CA THR A 115 -4.29 -8.67 -18.80
C THR A 115 -5.42 -8.11 -17.92
N THR A 116 -6.66 -8.20 -18.40
CA THR A 116 -7.89 -7.67 -17.80
C THR A 116 -9.08 -8.50 -18.26
N ASP A 117 -10.16 -8.52 -17.47
CA ASP A 117 -11.47 -9.05 -17.86
C ASP A 117 -12.34 -8.08 -18.68
N GLY A 118 -11.87 -6.84 -18.91
CA GLY A 118 -12.58 -5.82 -19.67
C GLY A 118 -13.46 -4.88 -18.85
N THR A 119 -13.65 -5.12 -17.55
CA THR A 119 -14.29 -4.18 -16.63
C THR A 119 -13.34 -3.03 -16.25
N VAL A 120 -13.90 -1.94 -15.70
CA VAL A 120 -13.14 -0.73 -15.37
C VAL A 120 -12.01 -1.02 -14.36
N HIS A 121 -12.28 -1.88 -13.38
CA HIS A 121 -11.34 -2.26 -12.30
C HIS A 121 -11.04 -3.78 -12.29
N GLY A 122 -10.99 -4.40 -13.47
CA GLY A 122 -10.73 -5.84 -13.63
C GLY A 122 -9.39 -6.17 -14.25
N GLN A 123 -8.38 -5.30 -14.08
CA GLN A 123 -7.00 -5.57 -14.49
C GLN A 123 -6.32 -6.50 -13.49
N CYS A 124 -5.30 -7.24 -13.92
CA CYS A 124 -4.44 -7.99 -13.00
C CYS A 124 -3.89 -7.07 -11.89
N ALA A 125 -3.91 -7.53 -10.64
CA ALA A 125 -3.54 -6.80 -9.42
C ALA A 125 -4.51 -5.67 -9.00
N ALA A 126 -5.64 -5.47 -9.70
CA ALA A 126 -6.70 -4.58 -9.25
C ALA A 126 -7.36 -5.13 -7.98
N ILE A 127 -7.94 -4.26 -7.16
CA ILE A 127 -9.02 -4.67 -6.27
C ILE A 127 -10.32 -4.66 -7.09
N TYR A 128 -10.82 -5.84 -7.42
CA TYR A 128 -11.91 -6.02 -8.39
C TYR A 128 -13.13 -5.16 -8.08
N ASP A 129 -13.67 -4.50 -9.12
CA ASP A 129 -14.74 -3.50 -9.08
C ASP A 129 -14.50 -2.28 -8.18
N CYS A 130 -13.33 -2.15 -7.54
CA CYS A 130 -13.03 -1.05 -6.62
C CYS A 130 -11.91 -0.13 -7.11
N ALA A 131 -10.74 -0.69 -7.36
CA ALA A 131 -9.53 0.10 -7.60
C ALA A 131 -8.63 -0.59 -8.63
N SER A 132 -8.30 0.12 -9.70
CA SER A 132 -7.31 -0.33 -10.69
C SER A 132 -5.89 -0.27 -10.12
N PRO A 133 -4.95 -1.07 -10.64
CA PRO A 133 -3.55 -0.86 -10.34
C PRO A 133 -3.12 0.50 -10.86
N ASP A 134 -2.64 1.33 -9.94
CA ASP A 134 -1.78 2.46 -10.24
C ASP A 134 -0.42 1.87 -10.62
N PHE A 135 -0.20 1.47 -11.87
CA PHE A 135 1.16 1.17 -12.32
C PHE A 135 2.00 2.43 -12.16
N VAL A 136 2.65 2.52 -11.01
CA VAL A 136 2.99 3.80 -10.39
C VAL A 136 3.87 4.58 -11.35
N GLU A 137 3.37 5.75 -11.72
CA GLU A 137 4.19 6.88 -12.09
C GLU A 137 5.22 7.08 -10.96
N ILE A 138 6.52 6.83 -11.22
CA ILE A 138 7.56 7.30 -10.30
C ILE A 138 7.49 8.81 -10.35
N ALA A 139 6.70 9.38 -9.45
CA ALA A 139 6.54 10.80 -9.37
C ALA A 139 7.42 11.32 -8.23
N ARG A 140 8.14 12.40 -8.51
CA ARG A 140 9.01 13.08 -7.55
C ARG A 140 8.61 14.52 -7.43
N LEU A 141 8.83 15.07 -6.25
CA LEU A 141 8.87 16.52 -6.10
C LEU A 141 10.29 16.98 -6.34
N GLN A 142 10.50 17.74 -7.42
CA GLN A 142 11.74 18.43 -7.67
C GLN A 142 11.62 19.86 -7.16
N VAL A 143 12.57 20.28 -6.35
CA VAL A 143 12.74 21.67 -5.93
C VAL A 143 14.02 22.20 -6.58
N THR A 144 13.89 23.21 -7.43
CA THR A 144 15.02 24.00 -7.91
C THR A 144 15.15 25.25 -7.05
N MET A 145 16.28 25.39 -6.36
CA MET A 145 16.63 26.56 -5.56
C MET A 145 16.95 27.78 -6.47
N PRO A 146 16.92 29.02 -5.92
CA PRO A 146 17.24 30.23 -6.70
C PRO A 146 18.63 30.23 -7.34
N ASP A 147 19.59 29.46 -6.79
CA ASP A 147 20.93 29.27 -7.33
C ASP A 147 21.01 28.24 -8.47
N GLY A 148 19.88 27.63 -8.83
CA GLY A 148 19.76 26.64 -9.90
C GLY A 148 20.01 25.19 -9.46
N LYS A 149 20.41 24.94 -8.21
CA LYS A 149 20.56 23.56 -7.71
C LYS A 149 19.20 22.89 -7.57
N THR A 150 19.15 21.60 -7.85
CA THR A 150 17.93 20.79 -7.76
C THR A 150 18.03 19.76 -6.63
N GLN A 151 16.89 19.47 -6.01
CA GLN A 151 16.73 18.37 -5.07
C GLN A 151 15.44 17.61 -5.40
N ASP A 152 15.55 16.31 -5.63
CA ASP A 152 14.41 15.42 -5.90
C ASP A 152 13.97 14.70 -4.63
N LEU A 153 12.67 14.66 -4.38
CA LEU A 153 12.07 14.10 -3.18
C LEU A 153 11.07 13.00 -3.57
N PRO A 154 11.18 11.81 -2.97
CA PRO A 154 10.20 10.75 -3.19
C PRO A 154 8.84 11.15 -2.62
N LEU A 155 7.77 10.78 -3.30
CA LEU A 155 6.41 10.99 -2.84
C LEU A 155 5.96 9.96 -1.78
N ALA A 156 6.78 9.04 -1.26
CA ALA A 156 6.24 7.84 -0.63
C ALA A 156 5.38 8.06 0.64
N ASP A 157 5.51 9.14 1.41
CA ASP A 157 4.82 9.29 2.70
C ASP A 157 4.35 10.73 2.95
N ALA A 158 3.58 10.98 4.02
CA ALA A 158 3.21 12.33 4.49
C ALA A 158 4.47 13.09 4.93
N ILE A 159 5.18 13.65 3.96
CA ILE A 159 6.55 14.11 4.12
C ILE A 159 6.57 15.63 4.21
N THR A 160 6.94 16.14 5.39
CA THR A 160 7.65 17.41 5.51
C THR A 160 9.14 17.12 5.32
N GLN A 161 9.73 17.57 4.21
CA GLN A 161 11.18 17.54 4.02
C GLN A 161 11.81 18.88 4.32
N LYS A 162 12.99 18.85 4.94
CA LYS A 162 13.89 20.00 5.04
C LYS A 162 14.91 19.96 3.90
N MET A 163 15.12 21.09 3.24
CA MET A 163 16.09 21.24 2.15
C MET A 163 17.45 21.69 2.70
N ALA A 164 18.46 21.62 1.84
CA ALA A 164 19.83 22.00 2.18
C ALA A 164 19.98 23.47 2.61
N ASP A 165 19.15 24.36 2.09
CA ASP A 165 19.13 25.79 2.45
C ASP A 165 18.29 26.12 3.69
N GLY A 166 17.70 25.10 4.34
CA GLY A 166 16.87 25.25 5.52
C GLY A 166 15.38 25.45 5.26
N SER A 167 14.95 25.58 4.00
CA SER A 167 13.53 25.58 3.64
C SER A 167 12.86 24.23 3.93
N THR A 168 11.53 24.20 4.00
CA THR A 168 10.77 22.96 4.14
C THR A 168 9.66 22.85 3.11
N LEU A 169 9.44 21.65 2.57
CA LEU A 169 8.32 21.34 1.68
C LEU A 169 7.47 20.24 2.32
N THR A 170 6.18 20.49 2.47
CA THR A 170 5.21 19.55 3.02
C THR A 170 4.16 19.22 1.97
N ILE A 171 3.93 17.94 1.71
CA ILE A 171 2.77 17.53 0.92
C ILE A 171 1.55 17.53 1.84
N THR A 172 0.56 18.35 1.50
CA THR A 172 -0.66 18.51 2.29
C THR A 172 -1.85 17.76 1.71
N LYS A 173 -1.84 17.48 0.39
CA LYS A 173 -2.87 16.69 -0.29
C LYS A 173 -2.33 16.10 -1.58
N ARG A 174 -2.91 14.97 -2.01
CA ARG A 174 -2.68 14.37 -3.32
C ARG A 174 -3.99 14.13 -4.03
N TYR A 175 -3.92 14.13 -5.35
CA TYR A 175 -5.00 13.81 -6.27
C TYR A 175 -4.44 12.86 -7.32
N ASN A 176 -5.13 11.75 -7.56
CA ASN A 176 -4.78 10.81 -8.64
C ASN A 176 -5.31 11.33 -10.00
N ASN A 177 -6.44 12.01 -9.99
CA ASN A 177 -7.06 12.70 -11.11
C ASN A 177 -7.64 14.04 -10.65
N TYR A 178 -6.77 15.03 -10.56
CA TYR A 178 -7.13 16.40 -10.21
C TYR A 178 -8.14 17.00 -11.20
N GLN A 179 -9.29 17.41 -10.67
CA GLN A 179 -10.31 18.15 -11.40
C GLN A 179 -10.70 19.41 -10.63
N ILE A 180 -11.26 20.40 -11.34
CA ILE A 180 -11.76 21.64 -10.74
C ILE A 180 -13.26 21.75 -11.01
N ALA A 181 -14.05 21.92 -9.95
CA ALA A 181 -15.45 22.28 -10.05
C ALA A 181 -15.63 23.78 -9.77
N LYS A 182 -16.59 24.44 -10.42
CA LYS A 182 -17.00 25.79 -10.06
C LYS A 182 -18.20 25.71 -9.12
N LYS A 183 -18.04 26.21 -7.90
CA LYS A 183 -19.11 26.32 -6.90
C LYS A 183 -19.13 27.74 -6.35
N ASP A 184 -20.26 28.43 -6.48
CA ASP A 184 -20.44 29.81 -6.02
C ASP A 184 -19.36 30.78 -6.55
N GLY A 185 -18.96 30.61 -7.82
CA GLY A 185 -17.91 31.40 -8.45
C GLY A 185 -16.48 31.06 -8.02
N LYS A 186 -16.29 30.09 -7.11
CA LYS A 186 -14.97 29.61 -6.67
C LYS A 186 -14.59 28.31 -7.37
N GLU A 187 -13.32 28.19 -7.69
CA GLU A 187 -12.72 26.94 -8.15
C GLU A 187 -12.41 26.05 -6.95
N VAL A 188 -13.02 24.87 -6.92
CA VAL A 188 -12.89 23.89 -5.85
C VAL A 188 -12.26 22.63 -6.43
N PRO A 189 -11.03 22.27 -6.00
CA PRO A 189 -10.35 21.08 -6.49
C PRO A 189 -10.96 19.82 -5.87
N TYR A 190 -11.26 18.82 -6.70
CA TYR A 190 -11.81 17.53 -6.29
C TYR A 190 -11.12 16.37 -7.00
N GLU A 191 -11.25 15.18 -6.43
CA GLU A 191 -10.76 13.94 -7.04
C GLU A 191 -11.75 13.48 -8.11
N GLY A 192 -11.32 13.42 -9.37
CA GLY A 192 -12.16 13.12 -10.52
C GLY A 192 -12.19 11.63 -10.88
N SER A 193 -13.16 11.24 -11.71
CA SER A 193 -13.31 9.87 -12.21
C SER A 193 -12.19 9.44 -13.17
N GLN A 194 -11.67 8.21 -13.07
CA GLN A 194 -10.39 7.76 -13.69
C GLN A 194 -10.33 7.71 -15.24
N SER A 195 -11.20 8.41 -15.97
CA SER A 195 -11.21 8.39 -17.45
C SER A 195 -9.94 8.95 -18.12
N LYS A 196 -9.16 9.80 -17.41
CA LYS A 196 -7.81 10.26 -17.79
C LYS A 196 -6.98 10.57 -16.53
N SER A 197 -5.76 10.01 -16.43
CA SER A 197 -4.82 10.34 -15.33
C SER A 197 -4.45 11.83 -15.39
N ASN A 198 -4.64 12.55 -14.27
CA ASN A 198 -4.22 13.95 -14.12
C ASN A 198 -3.72 14.16 -12.68
N PRO A 199 -2.59 13.57 -12.31
CA PRO A 199 -2.11 13.59 -10.94
C PRO A 199 -1.72 15.01 -10.51
N ALA A 200 -2.04 15.34 -9.27
CA ALA A 200 -1.60 16.59 -8.66
C ALA A 200 -1.27 16.44 -7.18
N VAL A 201 -0.40 17.31 -6.69
CA VAL A 201 -0.08 17.42 -5.27
C VAL A 201 -0.23 18.86 -4.80
N VAL A 202 -0.83 19.03 -3.63
CA VAL A 202 -0.88 20.31 -2.94
C VAL A 202 0.24 20.35 -1.93
N VAL A 203 1.11 21.33 -2.05
CA VAL A 203 2.28 21.51 -1.20
C VAL A 203 2.18 22.79 -0.40
N SER A 204 2.74 22.76 0.81
CA SER A 204 3.10 23.92 1.62
C SER A 204 4.62 24.03 1.62
N PHE A 205 5.15 25.10 1.06
CA PHE A 205 6.58 25.41 1.02
C PHE A 205 6.87 26.54 2.00
N VAL A 206 7.80 26.33 2.92
CA VAL A 206 8.26 27.35 3.87
C VAL A 206 9.70 27.69 3.52
N ALA A 207 9.95 28.92 3.11
CA ALA A 207 11.30 29.42 2.82
C ALA A 207 12.14 29.57 4.11
N PRO A 208 13.47 29.74 4.02
CA PRO A 208 14.33 29.86 5.20
C PRO A 208 13.99 31.07 6.10
N ASP A 209 13.32 32.09 5.55
CA ASP A 209 12.82 33.25 6.30
C ASP A 209 11.48 33.00 7.01
N GLY A 210 10.95 31.76 6.95
CA GLY A 210 9.72 31.34 7.59
C GLY A 210 8.45 31.66 6.83
N LYS A 211 8.53 32.28 5.63
CA LYS A 211 7.34 32.56 4.82
C LYS A 211 6.81 31.29 4.15
N GLU A 212 5.52 31.02 4.35
CA GLU A 212 4.81 29.90 3.76
C GLU A 212 4.12 30.30 2.44
N GLU A 213 4.25 29.47 1.43
CA GLU A 213 3.54 29.53 0.15
C GLU A 213 2.87 28.18 -0.12
N LYS A 214 1.61 28.20 -0.58
CA LYS A 214 0.89 26.98 -0.98
C LYS A 214 0.80 26.91 -2.49
N ALA A 215 1.06 25.73 -3.05
CA ALA A 215 0.98 25.51 -4.48
C ALA A 215 0.29 24.18 -4.80
N THR A 216 -0.45 24.14 -5.90
CA THR A 216 -0.94 22.91 -6.51
C THR A 216 -0.06 22.61 -7.72
N LEU A 217 0.66 21.50 -7.67
CA LEU A 217 1.53 21.04 -8.75
C LEU A 217 0.77 19.98 -9.54
N ILE A 218 0.53 20.22 -10.83
CA ILE A 218 -0.34 19.39 -11.68
C ILE A 218 0.52 18.85 -12.84
N GLY A 219 0.83 17.57 -12.83
CA GLY A 219 1.79 16.95 -13.77
C GLY A 219 3.14 17.69 -13.81
N ASP A 220 3.86 17.57 -14.94
CA ASP A 220 5.18 18.17 -15.17
C ASP A 220 5.18 19.72 -15.34
N LYS A 221 4.17 20.41 -14.80
CA LYS A 221 4.06 21.89 -14.87
C LYS A 221 4.72 22.51 -13.63
N PRO A 222 5.90 23.14 -13.78
CA PRO A 222 6.57 23.78 -12.66
C PRO A 222 5.81 25.03 -12.17
N VAL A 223 5.81 25.25 -10.86
CA VAL A 223 5.32 26.46 -10.20
C VAL A 223 6.50 27.22 -9.61
N LYS A 224 6.59 28.52 -9.87
CA LYS A 224 7.60 29.39 -9.26
C LYS A 224 7.06 30.03 -7.98
N THR A 225 7.85 30.01 -6.92
CA THR A 225 7.54 30.72 -5.67
C THR A 225 7.98 32.18 -5.75
N GLU A 226 7.44 33.04 -4.88
CA GLU A 226 7.86 34.46 -4.79
C GLU A 226 9.36 34.60 -4.51
N LYS A 227 9.93 33.61 -3.80
CA LYS A 227 11.36 33.56 -3.46
C LYS A 227 12.25 32.97 -4.55
N GLY A 228 11.70 32.67 -5.74
CA GLY A 228 12.46 32.23 -6.90
C GLY A 228 12.76 30.73 -6.95
N TYR A 229 12.12 29.93 -6.08
CA TYR A 229 12.19 28.48 -6.18
C TYR A 229 11.30 27.99 -7.30
N THR A 230 11.65 26.87 -7.91
CA THR A 230 10.77 26.17 -8.85
C THR A 230 10.38 24.83 -8.25
N LEU A 231 9.09 24.64 -8.00
CA LEU A 231 8.50 23.41 -7.50
C LEU A 231 7.91 22.64 -8.67
N ASN A 232 8.29 21.39 -8.85
CA ASN A 232 7.81 20.57 -9.95
C ASN A 232 7.38 19.19 -9.48
N TYR A 233 6.22 18.74 -9.94
CA TYR A 233 5.76 17.37 -9.79
C TYR A 233 6.22 16.59 -11.03
N ARG A 234 7.41 15.99 -10.94
CA ARG A 234 8.02 15.28 -12.06
C ARG A 234 7.49 13.86 -12.15
N LEU A 235 6.84 13.55 -13.25
CA LEU A 235 6.52 12.19 -13.65
C LEU A 235 7.77 11.57 -14.31
N GLU A 236 8.60 10.87 -13.54
CA GLU A 236 9.83 10.27 -14.11
C GLU A 236 9.52 9.10 -15.04
N LYS A 237 8.54 8.25 -14.68
CA LYS A 237 8.12 7.11 -15.51
C LYS A 237 6.78 6.52 -15.05
N THR A 238 5.74 6.56 -15.88
CA THR A 238 4.62 5.60 -15.76
C THR A 238 5.20 4.21 -16.00
N ILE A 239 5.22 3.35 -15.00
CA ILE A 239 5.56 1.96 -15.26
C ILE A 239 4.44 1.43 -16.17
N ALA A 240 4.77 1.05 -17.41
CA ALA A 240 3.73 0.50 -18.26
C ALA A 240 3.34 -0.86 -17.68
N ASP A 241 2.05 -1.17 -17.69
CA ASP A 241 1.50 -2.47 -17.28
C ASP A 241 2.32 -3.67 -17.82
N LYS A 242 2.69 -3.61 -19.11
CA LYS A 242 3.56 -4.59 -19.80
C LYS A 242 4.98 -4.74 -19.23
N GLU A 243 5.48 -3.78 -18.46
CA GLU A 243 6.80 -3.83 -17.81
C GLU A 243 6.74 -4.53 -16.44
N VAL A 244 5.54 -4.70 -15.86
CA VAL A 244 5.35 -5.41 -14.59
C VAL A 244 4.75 -6.78 -14.82
N ARG A 245 3.74 -6.89 -15.69
CA ARG A 245 3.12 -8.17 -16.01
C ARG A 245 4.06 -9.03 -16.83
N LYS A 246 4.04 -10.33 -16.56
CA LYS A 246 4.67 -11.32 -17.41
C LYS A 246 3.67 -11.87 -18.44
N PRO A 247 4.15 -12.41 -19.57
CA PRO A 247 3.32 -13.13 -20.53
C PRO A 247 2.56 -14.30 -19.88
N ALA A 248 1.56 -14.80 -20.61
CA ALA A 248 0.91 -16.07 -20.29
C ALA A 248 1.96 -17.19 -20.14
N GLU A 249 1.67 -18.18 -19.29
CA GLU A 249 2.56 -19.32 -18.99
C GLU A 249 3.87 -18.97 -18.28
N GLU A 250 4.07 -17.73 -17.84
CA GLU A 250 5.20 -17.36 -16.98
C GLU A 250 4.77 -17.17 -15.52
N TRP A 251 5.66 -17.54 -14.59
CA TRP A 251 5.45 -17.36 -13.16
C TRP A 251 5.58 -15.89 -12.77
N SER A 252 4.49 -15.30 -12.29
CA SER A 252 4.46 -13.98 -11.67
C SER A 252 4.40 -14.09 -10.15
N ARG A 253 4.93 -13.09 -9.44
CA ARG A 253 4.85 -13.00 -7.98
C ARG A 253 3.92 -11.86 -7.58
N MET A 254 2.95 -12.14 -6.72
CA MET A 254 2.07 -11.14 -6.12
C MET A 254 2.27 -11.12 -4.61
N LYS A 255 2.30 -9.92 -4.05
CA LYS A 255 2.26 -9.66 -2.61
C LYS A 255 1.10 -8.72 -2.33
N LEU A 256 0.14 -9.18 -1.55
CA LEU A 256 -1.00 -8.41 -1.08
C LEU A 256 -0.81 -8.13 0.42
N THR A 257 -0.84 -6.85 0.79
CA THR A 257 -0.80 -6.42 2.18
C THR A 257 -2.15 -5.80 2.52
N ALA A 258 -2.80 -6.32 3.56
CA ALA A 258 -4.01 -5.74 4.13
C ALA A 258 -3.70 -5.33 5.57
N ASN A 259 -3.58 -4.02 5.82
CA ASN A 259 -3.28 -3.46 7.13
C ASN A 259 -4.34 -2.43 7.51
N ASN A 260 -5.31 -2.86 8.31
CA ASN A 260 -6.51 -2.11 8.63
C ASN A 260 -7.21 -1.56 7.36
N ASN A 261 -7.32 -0.25 7.18
CA ASN A 261 -7.92 0.37 6.00
C ASN A 261 -6.99 0.34 4.77
N LEU A 262 -5.68 0.20 4.96
CA LEU A 262 -4.71 0.27 3.88
C LEU A 262 -4.52 -1.09 3.19
N ILE A 263 -4.81 -1.15 1.90
CA ILE A 263 -4.57 -2.29 1.03
C ILE A 263 -3.49 -1.93 0.02
N GLU A 264 -2.46 -2.76 -0.09
CA GLU A 264 -1.38 -2.59 -1.07
C GLU A 264 -1.18 -3.87 -1.87
N VAL A 265 -0.94 -3.72 -3.18
CA VAL A 265 -0.56 -4.84 -4.05
C VAL A 265 0.78 -4.54 -4.71
N GLU A 266 1.70 -5.49 -4.60
CA GLU A 266 2.97 -5.53 -5.31
C GLU A 266 2.95 -6.70 -6.30
N LEU A 267 3.29 -6.40 -7.56
CA LEU A 267 3.40 -7.37 -8.64
C LEU A 267 4.84 -7.38 -9.15
N ASN A 268 5.45 -8.56 -9.20
CA ASN A 268 6.82 -8.79 -9.71
C ASN A 268 7.87 -7.81 -9.15
N GLY A 269 7.80 -7.50 -7.84
CA GLY A 269 8.77 -6.62 -7.18
C GLY A 269 8.45 -5.13 -7.27
N ARG A 270 7.27 -4.75 -7.78
CA ARG A 270 6.82 -3.37 -7.94
C ARG A 270 5.47 -3.15 -7.26
N LYS A 271 5.38 -2.18 -6.36
CA LYS A 271 4.07 -1.75 -5.83
C LYS A 271 3.26 -1.14 -6.97
N VAL A 272 2.07 -1.66 -7.21
CA VAL A 272 1.17 -1.27 -8.31
C VAL A 272 -0.21 -0.85 -7.83
N LEU A 273 -0.51 -0.93 -6.54
CA LEU A 273 -1.79 -0.46 -6.00
C LEU A 273 -1.62 -0.03 -4.56
N THR A 274 -2.28 1.08 -4.20
CA THR A 274 -2.51 1.47 -2.82
C THR A 274 -3.94 1.98 -2.70
N MET A 275 -4.75 1.33 -1.87
CA MET A 275 -6.16 1.65 -1.65
C MET A 275 -6.38 1.90 -0.16
N ASP A 276 -6.84 3.09 0.18
CA ASP A 276 -7.39 3.40 1.51
C ASP A 276 -8.90 3.12 1.49
N LEU A 277 -9.30 2.00 2.09
CA LEU A 277 -10.70 1.55 2.18
C LEU A 277 -11.62 2.61 2.80
N ASP A 278 -11.11 3.48 3.68
CA ASP A 278 -11.95 4.46 4.37
C ASP A 278 -12.48 5.55 3.41
N GLN A 279 -11.93 5.64 2.19
CA GLN A 279 -12.43 6.53 1.13
C GLN A 279 -13.70 5.97 0.44
N TRP A 280 -13.99 4.67 0.52
CA TRP A 280 -15.18 4.06 -0.10
C TRP A 280 -16.41 4.21 0.80
N THR A 281 -16.87 5.46 0.94
CA THR A 281 -17.95 5.84 1.87
C THR A 281 -19.36 5.63 1.33
N THR A 282 -19.52 5.37 0.03
CA THR A 282 -20.82 5.33 -0.64
C THR A 282 -21.12 3.91 -1.10
N ALA A 283 -22.30 3.39 -0.74
CA ALA A 283 -22.76 2.08 -1.21
C ALA A 283 -22.88 2.05 -2.74
N GLY A 284 -22.39 0.99 -3.37
CA GLY A 284 -22.47 0.76 -4.81
C GLY A 284 -21.59 1.68 -5.67
N PHE A 285 -20.75 2.55 -5.07
CA PHE A 285 -19.92 3.48 -5.82
C PHE A 285 -18.51 3.61 -5.25
N ASN A 286 -17.54 3.72 -6.15
CA ASN A 286 -16.15 4.02 -5.85
C ASN A 286 -15.96 5.54 -5.64
N PRO A 287 -14.86 5.99 -4.99
CA PRO A 287 -14.54 7.40 -4.82
C PRO A 287 -14.44 8.17 -6.14
N ASP A 288 -14.08 7.47 -7.21
CA ASP A 288 -13.98 8.01 -8.56
C ASP A 288 -15.35 8.07 -9.28
N GLY A 289 -16.44 7.67 -8.62
CA GLY A 289 -17.81 7.72 -9.15
C GLY A 289 -18.20 6.55 -10.04
N THR A 290 -17.30 5.60 -10.33
CA THR A 290 -17.66 4.35 -11.01
C THR A 290 -18.51 3.45 -10.09
N PRO A 291 -19.42 2.63 -10.63
CA PRO A 291 -20.19 1.69 -9.82
C PRO A 291 -19.30 0.55 -9.32
N ASN A 292 -19.65 0.00 -8.15
CA ASN A 292 -19.10 -1.25 -7.65
C ASN A 292 -20.21 -2.21 -7.21
N LYS A 293 -19.83 -3.48 -7.02
CA LYS A 293 -20.77 -4.56 -6.68
C LYS A 293 -21.31 -4.54 -5.24
N TYR A 294 -20.79 -3.70 -4.35
CA TYR A 294 -21.09 -3.80 -2.92
C TYR A 294 -22.34 -2.99 -2.52
N ALA A 295 -23.32 -3.67 -1.92
CA ALA A 295 -24.55 -3.03 -1.46
C ALA A 295 -24.37 -2.08 -0.25
N ASN A 296 -23.26 -2.23 0.48
CA ASN A 296 -22.87 -1.35 1.58
C ASN A 296 -21.58 -0.60 1.20
N PRO A 297 -21.28 0.55 1.85
CA PRO A 297 -19.99 1.21 1.67
C PRO A 297 -18.82 0.25 1.91
N VAL A 298 -17.86 0.19 1.00
CA VAL A 298 -16.72 -0.76 1.11
C VAL A 298 -15.86 -0.42 2.34
N LYS A 299 -15.87 0.82 2.83
CA LYS A 299 -15.22 1.17 4.11
C LYS A 299 -15.71 0.30 5.27
N ASP A 300 -16.95 -0.16 5.23
CA ASP A 300 -17.59 -0.95 6.30
C ASP A 300 -17.36 -2.47 6.12
N HIS A 301 -16.62 -2.88 5.09
CA HIS A 301 -16.24 -4.27 4.88
C HIS A 301 -15.42 -4.79 6.09
N PRO A 302 -15.68 -6.02 6.57
CA PRO A 302 -14.94 -6.60 7.69
C PRO A 302 -13.42 -6.46 7.55
N ARG A 303 -12.75 -6.05 8.62
CA ARG A 303 -11.27 -5.96 8.66
C ARG A 303 -10.59 -7.30 8.90
N SER A 304 -11.37 -8.34 9.20
CA SER A 304 -10.94 -9.73 9.32
C SER A 304 -11.91 -10.64 8.59
N GLY A 305 -11.40 -11.69 7.95
CA GLY A 305 -12.20 -12.68 7.24
C GLY A 305 -11.33 -13.76 6.61
N LEU A 306 -11.96 -14.70 5.91
CA LEU A 306 -11.25 -15.77 5.22
C LEU A 306 -10.48 -15.21 4.01
N ILE A 307 -9.41 -15.92 3.65
CA ILE A 307 -8.66 -15.71 2.42
C ILE A 307 -8.93 -16.88 1.50
N GLY A 308 -9.07 -16.65 0.21
CA GLY A 308 -9.28 -17.71 -0.75
C GLY A 308 -8.55 -17.52 -2.07
N LEU A 309 -8.43 -18.62 -2.81
CA LEU A 309 -7.92 -18.67 -4.18
C LEU A 309 -9.07 -19.06 -5.10
N GLN A 310 -9.32 -18.23 -6.11
CA GLN A 310 -10.49 -18.35 -6.95
C GLN A 310 -10.37 -19.48 -7.97
N ASP A 311 -11.43 -20.27 -8.08
CA ASP A 311 -11.76 -21.03 -9.29
C ASP A 311 -12.74 -20.22 -10.14
N HIS A 312 -12.33 -19.84 -11.35
CA HIS A 312 -13.19 -19.22 -12.36
C HIS A 312 -13.30 -20.05 -13.64
N GLY A 313 -13.21 -21.38 -13.53
CA GLY A 313 -13.40 -22.30 -14.66
C GLY A 313 -12.19 -22.50 -15.58
N THR A 314 -11.11 -21.74 -15.38
CA THR A 314 -9.91 -21.75 -16.23
C THR A 314 -8.67 -22.25 -15.48
N PRO A 315 -7.66 -22.83 -16.15
CA PRO A 315 -6.45 -23.30 -15.49
C PRO A 315 -5.71 -22.18 -14.75
N VAL A 316 -5.28 -22.44 -13.52
CA VAL A 316 -4.40 -21.57 -12.75
C VAL A 316 -3.49 -22.42 -11.88
N TRP A 317 -2.26 -21.98 -11.71
CA TRP A 317 -1.27 -22.62 -10.84
C TRP A 317 -0.72 -21.63 -9.83
N PHE A 318 -0.51 -22.09 -8.60
CA PHE A 318 0.11 -21.34 -7.52
C PHE A 318 1.29 -22.10 -6.93
N ARG A 319 2.28 -21.36 -6.40
CA ARG A 319 3.34 -21.91 -5.56
C ARG A 319 3.83 -20.85 -4.59
N ASN A 320 4.64 -21.26 -3.61
CA ASN A 320 5.21 -20.35 -2.62
C ASN A 320 4.16 -19.47 -1.91
N VAL A 321 2.96 -20.00 -1.66
CA VAL A 321 1.89 -19.29 -0.96
C VAL A 321 2.24 -19.24 0.52
N LYS A 322 2.47 -18.05 1.04
CA LYS A 322 2.83 -17.82 2.43
C LYS A 322 2.14 -16.59 2.98
N ILE A 323 1.83 -16.61 4.28
CA ILE A 323 1.15 -15.52 4.96
C ILE A 323 1.90 -15.12 6.23
N ALA A 324 1.93 -13.83 6.51
CA ALA A 324 2.38 -13.28 7.80
C ALA A 324 1.25 -12.44 8.39
N GLU A 325 0.89 -12.68 9.64
CA GLU A 325 -0.02 -11.82 10.39
C GLU A 325 0.72 -10.55 10.83
N LEU A 326 0.01 -9.42 10.78
CA LEU A 326 0.49 -8.12 11.25
C LEU A 326 -0.21 -7.74 12.55
N PRO A 327 0.41 -6.87 13.38
CA PRO A 327 -0.16 -6.42 14.64
C PRO A 327 -1.55 -5.78 14.54
#